data_AF-A0A916U9T8-F1
#
_entry.id   AF-A0A916U9T8-F1
#
_cell.length_a   1.000
_cell.length_b   1.000
_cell.length_c   1.000
_cell.angle_alpha   90.00
_cell.angle_beta   90.00
_cell.angle_gamma   90.00
#
_symmetry.space_group_name_H-M   'P 1'
#
loop_
_entity.id
_entity.type
_entity.pdbx_description
1 polymer ?
#
loop_
_entity_poly.entity_id
_entity_poly.type
_entity_poly.pdbx_seq_one_letter_code
_entity_poly.pdbx_strand_id
1 'polypeptide(L)'
;MSGPSLGGVEVTATDAGFPTDIQLTAQALRLGAAHIAREVLNQCHRAATVGGITARQELEKLGISPRSLNELGVPNRNDLEELMHSTRSTHRLNQLGISR
;
A
#
# COMPACT_ATOMS: atom_id res chain seq x y z
N MET A 1 5.41 -2.69 9.72
CA MET A 1 5.18 -4.10 9.32
C MET A 1 5.68 -4.27 7.90
N SER A 2 6.54 -5.27 7.61
CA SER A 2 6.94 -5.59 6.23
C SER A 2 5.77 -6.19 5.46
N GLY A 3 5.41 -5.58 4.32
CA GLY A 3 4.40 -6.12 3.40
C GLY A 3 4.95 -7.25 2.53
N PRO A 4 4.10 -8.06 1.88
CA PRO A 4 4.56 -9.13 1.00
C PRO A 4 5.41 -8.59 -0.16
N SER A 5 6.55 -9.23 -0.42
CA SER A 5 7.54 -8.83 -1.43
C SER A 5 7.11 -9.24 -2.85
N LEU A 6 6.36 -8.37 -3.52
CA LEU A 6 6.07 -8.54 -4.95
C LEU A 6 7.27 -8.03 -5.78
N GLY A 7 7.89 -8.92 -6.55
CA GLY A 7 8.94 -8.54 -7.50
C GLY A 7 10.29 -8.15 -6.87
N GLY A 8 10.57 -8.61 -5.64
CA GLY A 8 11.88 -8.43 -5.01
C GLY A 8 12.13 -7.06 -4.39
N VAL A 9 11.07 -6.28 -4.15
CA VAL A 9 11.11 -5.02 -3.42
C VAL A 9 10.38 -5.20 -2.10
N GLU A 10 11.01 -4.84 -1.00
CA GLU A 10 10.41 -4.82 0.33
C GLU A 10 10.63 -3.44 0.95
N VAL A 11 9.56 -2.85 1.48
CA VAL A 11 9.57 -1.51 2.07
C VAL A 11 9.06 -1.59 3.50
N THR A 12 9.84 -1.05 4.41
CA THR A 12 9.36 -0.66 5.74
C THR A 12 8.95 0.80 5.67
N ALA A 13 7.72 1.10 6.11
CA ALA A 13 7.19 2.45 6.15
C ALA A 13 6.52 2.74 7.50
N THR A 14 6.44 4.03 7.82
CA THR A 14 5.63 4.56 8.92
C THR A 14 4.14 4.38 8.64
N ASP A 15 3.30 4.56 9.66
CA ASP A 15 1.84 4.53 9.53
C ASP A 15 1.26 5.68 8.69
N ALA A 16 2.07 6.71 8.41
CA ALA A 16 1.75 7.78 7.46
C ALA A 16 2.22 7.47 6.02
N GLY A 17 2.81 6.30 5.78
CA GLY A 17 3.27 5.86 4.47
C GLY A 17 4.64 6.37 4.05
N PHE A 18 5.43 6.98 4.95
CA PHE A 18 6.79 7.38 4.63
C PHE A 18 7.77 6.20 4.77
N PRO A 19 8.59 5.90 3.74
CA PRO A 19 9.55 4.80 3.81
C PRO A 19 10.67 5.11 4.80
N THR A 20 11.03 4.12 5.62
CA THR A 20 12.15 4.18 6.56
C THR A 20 13.27 3.21 6.19
N ASP A 21 12.94 2.15 5.45
CA ASP A 21 13.91 1.17 4.93
C ASP A 21 13.40 0.57 3.62
N ILE A 22 14.30 0.29 2.68
CA ILE A 22 13.99 -0.33 1.39
C ILE A 22 15.03 -1.41 1.09
N GLN A 23 14.56 -2.65 0.93
CA GLN A 23 15.37 -3.80 0.53
C GLN A 23 15.04 -4.21 -0.90
N LEU A 24 16.08 -4.42 -1.71
CA LEU A 24 15.98 -4.77 -3.12
C LEU A 24 16.76 -6.05 -3.41
N THR A 25 16.14 -6.98 -4.14
CA THR A 25 16.83 -8.16 -4.65
C THR A 25 17.46 -7.88 -6.01
N ALA A 26 18.41 -8.73 -6.42
CA ALA A 26 18.98 -8.69 -7.77
C ALA A 26 17.92 -8.85 -8.87
N GLN A 27 16.79 -9.53 -8.58
CA GLN A 27 15.67 -9.64 -9.52
C GLN A 27 14.98 -8.29 -9.71
N ALA A 28 14.72 -7.54 -8.64
CA ALA A 28 14.11 -6.22 -8.73
C ALA A 28 14.94 -5.26 -9.58
N LEU A 29 16.26 -5.30 -9.42
CA LEU A 29 17.19 -4.48 -10.22
C LEU A 29 17.08 -4.80 -11.72
N ARG A 30 16.89 -6.07 -12.09
CA ARG A 30 16.68 -6.48 -13.50
C ARG A 30 15.34 -6.01 -14.07
N LEU A 31 14.32 -5.84 -13.24
CA LEU A 31 13.01 -5.31 -13.65
C LEU A 31 13.02 -3.79 -13.87
N GLY A 32 14.06 -3.10 -13.41
CA GLY A 32 14.33 -1.69 -13.70
C GLY A 32 13.68 -0.70 -12.73
N ALA A 33 14.11 0.56 -12.83
CA ALA A 33 13.74 1.61 -11.88
C ALA A 33 12.24 1.91 -11.83
N ALA A 34 11.54 1.82 -12.97
CA ALA A 34 10.09 2.06 -13.01
C ALA A 34 9.29 1.00 -12.23
N HIS A 35 9.72 -0.26 -12.29
CA HIS A 35 9.14 -1.34 -11.49
C HIS A 35 9.37 -1.08 -10.00
N ILE A 36 10.61 -0.76 -9.62
CA ILE A 36 10.98 -0.49 -8.23
C ILE A 36 10.17 0.68 -7.67
N ALA A 37 10.15 1.83 -8.36
CA ALA A 37 9.42 3.01 -7.91
C ALA A 37 7.93 2.71 -7.70
N ARG A 38 7.31 1.97 -8.62
CA ARG A 38 5.91 1.56 -8.49
C ARG A 38 5.68 0.67 -7.29
N GLU A 39 6.51 -0.34 -7.06
CA GLU A 39 6.36 -1.22 -5.89
C GLU A 39 6.60 -0.49 -4.58
N VAL A 40 7.55 0.44 -4.53
CA VAL A 40 7.78 1.29 -3.35
C VAL A 40 6.54 2.12 -3.02
N LEU A 41 6.00 2.84 -4.01
CA LEU A 41 4.80 3.67 -3.82
C LEU A 41 3.58 2.82 -3.41
N ASN A 42 3.41 1.66 -4.05
CA ASN A 42 2.34 0.72 -3.71
C ASN A 42 2.43 0.25 -2.24
N GLN A 43 3.63 -0.07 -1.75
CA GLN A 43 3.84 -0.48 -0.35
C GLN A 43 3.66 0.69 0.63
N CYS A 44 4.12 1.89 0.27
CA CYS A 44 3.91 3.10 1.06
C CYS A 44 2.42 3.44 1.22
N HIS A 45 1.65 3.39 0.12
CA HIS A 45 0.21 3.62 0.18
C HIS A 45 -0.50 2.56 1.03
N ARG A 46 -0.14 1.28 0.89
CA ARG A 46 -0.66 0.20 1.76
C ARG A 46 -0.41 0.50 3.24
N ALA A 47 0.80 0.91 3.60
CA ALA A 47 1.14 1.24 4.97
C ALA A 47 0.31 2.42 5.49
N ALA A 48 0.16 3.49 4.70
CA ALA A 48 -0.68 4.64 5.06
C ALA A 48 -2.16 4.25 5.25
N THR A 49 -2.71 3.41 4.37
CA THR A 49 -4.10 2.93 4.49
C THR A 49 -4.30 2.11 5.76
N VAL A 50 -3.37 1.19 6.08
CA VAL A 50 -3.43 0.39 7.31
C VAL A 50 -3.27 1.26 8.56
N GLY A 51 -2.36 2.23 8.54
CA GLY A 51 -2.19 3.21 9.61
C GLY A 51 -3.45 4.03 9.84
N GLY A 52 -4.07 4.50 8.75
CA GLY A 52 -5.35 5.22 8.78
C GLY A 52 -6.50 4.37 9.36
N ILE A 53 -6.60 3.09 9.01
CA ILE A 53 -7.61 2.17 9.59
C ILE A 53 -7.38 1.97 11.09
N THR A 54 -6.12 1.85 11.52
CA THR A 54 -5.79 1.74 12.95
C THR A 54 -6.18 3.02 13.69
N ALA A 55 -5.81 4.18 13.14
CA ALA A 55 -6.20 5.48 13.70
C ALA A 55 -7.73 5.65 13.73
N ARG A 56 -8.44 5.17 12.70
CA ARG A 56 -9.90 5.15 12.66
C ARG A 56 -10.48 4.39 13.85
N GLN A 57 -9.96 3.20 14.14
CA GLN A 57 -10.43 2.38 15.26
C GLN A 57 -10.23 3.09 16.59
N GLU A 58 -9.11 3.80 16.78
CA GLU A 58 -8.88 4.57 17.99
C GLU A 58 -9.84 5.76 18.11
N LEU A 59 -10.13 6.47 17.01
CA LEU A 59 -11.09 7.57 17.00
C LEU A 59 -12.53 7.10 17.27
N GLU A 60 -12.91 5.93 16.76
CA GLU A 60 -14.21 5.30 17.04
C GLU A 60 -14.34 4.96 18.54
N LYS A 61 -13.27 4.45 19.18
CA LYS A 61 -13.24 4.21 20.64
C LYS A 61 -13.40 5.49 21.45
N LEU A 62 -12.94 6.63 20.92
CA LEU A 62 -13.13 7.96 21.51
C LEU A 62 -14.51 8.57 21.23
N GLY A 63 -15.39 7.86 20.53
CA GLY A 63 -16.77 8.27 20.28
C GLY A 63 -16.98 9.07 19.00
N ILE A 64 -15.98 9.19 18.13
CA ILE A 64 -16.15 9.81 16.82
C ILE A 64 -16.98 8.90 15.92
N SER A 65 -18.03 9.46 15.31
CA SER A 65 -18.95 8.67 14.50
C SER A 65 -18.29 8.17 13.19
N PRO A 66 -18.66 6.97 12.69
CA PRO A 66 -18.18 6.48 11.40
C PRO A 66 -18.50 7.42 10.23
N ARG A 67 -19.61 8.17 10.31
CA ARG A 67 -19.99 9.17 9.31
C ARG A 67 -19.00 10.32 9.26
N SER A 68 -18.65 10.88 10.43
CA SER A 68 -17.66 11.96 10.52
C SER A 68 -16.29 11.50 10.03
N LEU A 69 -15.89 10.27 10.35
CA LEU A 69 -14.63 9.69 9.86
C LEU A 69 -14.61 9.52 8.34
N ASN A 70 -15.76 9.18 7.74
CA ASN A 70 -15.89 9.14 6.28
C ASN A 70 -15.82 10.53 5.65
N GLU A 71 -16.48 11.53 6.25
CA GLU A 71 -16.42 12.93 5.79
C GLU A 71 -15.00 13.51 5.89
N LEU A 72 -14.22 13.09 6.88
CA LEU A 72 -12.80 13.42 7.04
C LEU A 72 -11.87 12.60 6.12
N GLY A 73 -12.40 11.64 5.38
CA GLY A 73 -11.61 10.78 4.49
C GLY A 73 -10.67 9.82 5.24
N VAL A 74 -10.98 9.46 6.49
CA VAL A 74 -10.16 8.51 7.25
C VAL A 74 -10.32 7.12 6.63
N PRO A 75 -9.21 6.46 6.21
CA PRO A 75 -9.26 5.19 5.53
C PRO A 75 -10.03 4.11 6.29
N ASN A 76 -10.78 3.30 5.55
CA ASN A 76 -11.53 2.16 6.04
C ASN A 76 -11.09 0.86 5.33
N ARG A 77 -11.63 -0.28 5.75
CA ARG A 77 -11.24 -1.59 5.23
C ARG A 77 -11.53 -1.76 3.73
N ASN A 78 -12.61 -1.17 3.22
CA ASN A 78 -12.95 -1.25 1.79
C ASN A 78 -11.88 -0.55 0.94
N ASP A 79 -11.32 0.55 1.42
CA ASP A 79 -10.26 1.29 0.70
C ASP A 79 -8.99 0.42 0.57
N LEU A 80 -8.66 -0.35 1.61
CA LEU A 80 -7.56 -1.31 1.56
C LEU A 80 -7.84 -2.44 0.56
N GLU A 81 -9.06 -2.97 0.55
CA GLU A 81 -9.46 -4.00 -0.39
C GLU A 81 -9.37 -3.50 -1.83
N GLU A 82 -9.90 -2.31 -2.14
CA GLU A 82 -9.80 -1.70 -3.47
C GLU A 82 -8.34 -1.51 -3.90
N LEU A 83 -7.49 -1.02 -3.00
CA LEU A 83 -6.07 -0.82 -3.27
C LEU A 83 -5.33 -2.15 -3.54
N MET A 84 -5.69 -3.22 -2.83
CA MET A 84 -5.16 -4.57 -3.08
C MET A 84 -5.65 -5.15 -4.41
N HIS A 85 -6.92 -4.95 -4.76
CA HIS A 85 -7.47 -5.38 -6.05
C HIS A 85 -6.80 -4.67 -7.23
N SER A 86 -6.55 -3.36 -7.12
CA SER A 86 -5.84 -2.57 -8.13
C SER A 86 -4.40 -3.05 -8.32
N THR A 87 -3.68 -3.32 -7.22
CA THR A 87 -2.30 -3.87 -7.27
C THR A 87 -2.27 -5.25 -7.94
N ARG A 88 -3.22 -6.14 -7.61
CA ARG A 88 -3.24 -7.51 -8.16
C ARG A 88 -3.60 -7.54 -9.65
N SER A 89 -4.48 -6.63 -10.07
CA SER A 89 -4.94 -6.52 -11.47
C SER A 89 -3.83 -5.99 -12.39
N THR A 90 -3.11 -4.95 -11.95
CA THR A 90 -1.95 -4.42 -12.67
C THR A 90 -0.81 -5.45 -12.76
N HIS A 91 -0.55 -6.20 -11.68
CA HIS A 91 0.46 -7.26 -11.70
C HIS A 91 0.11 -8.39 -12.67
N ARG A 92 -1.16 -8.81 -12.72
CA ARG A 92 -1.64 -9.85 -13.65
C ARG A 92 -1.52 -9.40 -15.12
N LEU A 93 -1.82 -8.14 -15.43
CA LEU A 93 -1.70 -7.60 -16.78
C LEU A 93 -0.23 -7.54 -17.24
N ASN A 94 0.68 -7.14 -16.36
CA ASN A 94 2.11 -7.15 -16.65
C ASN A 94 2.66 -8.57 -16.86
N GLN A 95 2.24 -9.57 -16.07
CA GLN A 95 2.69 -10.95 -16.26
C GLN A 95 2.20 -11.56 -17.59
N LEU A 96 1.08 -11.08 -18.12
CA LEU A 96 0.52 -11.55 -19.39
C LEU A 96 1.09 -10.79 -20.62
N GLY A 97 2.00 -9.83 -20.42
CA GLY A 97 2.61 -9.06 -21.51
C GLY A 97 1.63 -8.17 -22.29
N ILE A 98 0.50 -7.80 -21.68
CA ILE A 98 -0.60 -7.08 -22.37
C ILE A 98 -0.63 -5.58 -22.06
N SER A 99 0.29 -5.07 -21.25
CA SER A 99 0.37 -3.62 -20.96
C SER A 99 0.95 -2.88 -22.17
N ARG A 100 0.09 -2.13 -22.87
CA ARG A 100 0.47 -1.12 -23.87
C ARG A 100 0.96 0.16 -23.21
#